data_AF-A0A9E4LLH9-F1
#
_entry.id   AF-A0A9E4LLH9-F1
#
_cell.length_a   1.000
_cell.length_b   1.000
_cell.length_c   1.000
_cell.angle_alpha   90.00
_cell.angle_beta   90.00
_cell.angle_gamma   90.00
#
_symmetry.space_group_name_H-M   'P 1'
#
loop_
_entity.id
_entity.type
_entity.pdbx_description
1 polymer ?
#
loop_
_entity_poly.entity_id
_entity_poly.type
_entity_poly.pdbx_seq_one_letter_code
_entity_poly.pdbx_strand_id
1 'polypeptide(L)'
;MRLYTAIWGLTLFILLVGIGCESDPTGPPPIVLPDSGEAVLYSKHIEPIFLTSCAGSGCHIGDDNEAGLSLDSWDNLTAGSDFGGVVVPYNGVRSHLFQHINTDQSLGPTVSQFRMPLSRDPLPIEQIKVIKEWIDQGAKNDNGEVPLAGEDRPRLFVTCQSEDLVCAVDLQTEYVARYIGVGSRPDEASPPEAPHNIAISPDKRFFYVNLIASSVVEKYDARTFENLGQAEVGLAPAQIRVTADGSTLYVSNFDGTFIQQFITRVDAATMTSQQNIEVEGLAPHGVTLSQDERFLYTMNAGSDDVSKIDLSTDQVVARIPIVPGSPPAPANAAQHEPYQSEITSNGLLFVTCRKSGEVRVIDLAEDRVIDSITVGAKPLIPALSPDGTELWVPNQGSNTVSIIDVASRQVVRTIDEFLSQPHAVIFTKDGKRVFVSCENQAGRENLHHPLEGTEVVPGIVYVVEVSTRTLTRSIEVAGFAAGMIVREEPYR
;
A
#
# COMPACT_ATOMS: atom_id res chain seq x y z
N MET A 1 2.85 -81.79 67.99
CA MET A 1 1.97 -80.72 68.53
C MET A 1 1.88 -79.65 67.45
N ARG A 2 0.71 -79.49 66.82
CA ARG A 2 0.52 -78.61 65.64
C ARG A 2 0.56 -77.14 66.07
N LEU A 3 1.38 -76.32 65.42
CA LEU A 3 1.20 -74.87 65.34
C LEU A 3 1.21 -74.46 63.87
N TYR A 4 0.11 -73.82 63.46
CA TYR A 4 -0.05 -73.16 62.16
C TYR A 4 0.66 -71.80 62.22
N THR A 5 1.47 -71.49 61.20
CA THR A 5 1.86 -70.11 60.88
C THR A 5 1.72 -69.89 59.38
N ALA A 6 0.92 -68.88 59.04
CA ALA A 6 0.48 -68.54 57.71
C ALA A 6 1.52 -67.69 56.96
N ILE A 7 1.61 -67.94 55.65
CA ILE A 7 2.40 -67.19 54.68
C ILE A 7 1.59 -65.95 54.28
N TRP A 8 2.13 -64.75 54.53
CA TRP A 8 1.59 -63.49 54.00
C TRP A 8 2.37 -63.10 52.75
N GLY A 9 1.66 -63.01 51.62
CA GLY A 9 2.16 -62.40 50.39
C GLY A 9 2.19 -60.88 50.53
N LEU A 10 3.34 -60.28 50.22
CA LEU A 10 3.52 -58.83 50.14
C LEU A 10 3.01 -58.36 48.77
N THR A 11 1.88 -57.65 48.75
CA THR A 11 1.41 -56.91 47.58
C THR A 11 2.02 -55.50 47.62
N LEU A 12 2.81 -55.17 46.61
CA LEU A 12 3.43 -53.87 46.40
C LEU A 12 2.34 -52.84 46.03
N PHE A 13 2.04 -51.90 46.93
CA PHE A 13 1.27 -50.70 46.60
C PHE A 13 2.24 -49.66 46.01
N ILE A 14 2.16 -49.46 44.69
CA ILE A 14 2.79 -48.32 44.01
C ILE A 14 1.93 -47.08 44.33
N LEU A 15 2.47 -46.19 45.16
CA LEU A 15 1.92 -44.85 45.36
C LEU A 15 2.22 -44.06 44.07
N LEU A 16 1.19 -43.83 43.25
CA LEU A 16 1.24 -42.84 42.17
C LEU A 16 1.39 -41.46 42.81
N VAL A 17 2.63 -41.00 42.94
CA VAL A 17 2.92 -39.58 43.13
C VAL A 17 2.55 -38.92 41.81
N GLY A 18 1.37 -38.31 41.78
CA GLY A 18 1.01 -37.39 40.71
C GLY A 18 2.04 -36.26 40.73
N ILE A 19 2.97 -36.28 39.78
CA ILE A 19 3.69 -35.09 39.38
C ILE A 19 2.62 -34.25 38.67
N GLY A 20 1.87 -33.49 39.45
CA GLY A 20 1.11 -32.38 38.92
C GLY A 20 2.11 -31.43 38.28
N CYS A 21 1.90 -31.15 37.00
CA CYS A 21 2.48 -29.96 36.40
C CYS A 21 1.93 -28.79 37.25
N GLU A 22 2.80 -28.12 38.01
CA GLU A 22 2.43 -26.90 38.73
C GLU A 22 2.06 -25.86 37.68
N SER A 23 0.75 -25.68 37.45
CA SER A 23 0.23 -24.46 36.86
C SER A 23 0.54 -23.31 37.82
N ASP A 24 1.15 -22.24 37.32
CA ASP A 24 1.46 -21.02 38.05
C ASP A 24 0.22 -20.55 38.87
N PRO A 25 0.30 -20.41 40.21
CA PRO A 25 -0.86 -20.22 41.07
C PRO A 25 -1.41 -18.78 41.10
N THR A 26 -0.90 -17.86 40.30
CA THR A 26 -1.45 -16.52 40.18
C THR A 26 -2.28 -16.42 38.90
N GLY A 27 -3.59 -16.22 39.03
CA GLY A 27 -4.40 -15.75 37.91
C GLY A 27 -3.83 -14.46 37.30
N PRO A 28 -4.36 -13.99 36.16
CA PRO A 28 -3.84 -12.79 35.51
C PRO A 28 -3.75 -11.62 36.51
N PRO A 29 -2.74 -10.76 36.39
CA PRO A 29 -2.63 -9.56 37.22
C PRO A 29 -3.94 -8.76 37.18
N PRO A 30 -4.28 -8.05 38.26
CA PRO A 30 -5.51 -7.26 38.29
C PRO A 30 -5.47 -6.17 37.22
N ILE A 31 -6.61 -5.93 36.57
CA ILE A 31 -6.74 -4.84 35.59
C ILE A 31 -6.64 -3.51 36.33
N VAL A 32 -5.65 -2.70 35.94
CA VAL A 32 -5.42 -1.34 36.45
C VAL A 32 -5.50 -0.38 35.26
N LEU A 33 -6.29 0.69 35.41
CA LEU A 33 -6.34 1.78 34.42
C LEU A 33 -5.27 2.82 34.79
N PRO A 34 -4.63 3.47 33.79
CA PRO A 34 -3.63 4.50 34.04
C PRO A 34 -4.26 5.73 34.74
N ASP A 35 -3.50 6.35 35.63
CA ASP A 35 -3.88 7.66 36.18
C ASP A 35 -3.79 8.75 35.11
N SER A 36 -4.48 9.88 35.32
CA SER A 36 -4.44 11.01 34.38
C SER A 36 -3.01 11.51 34.14
N GLY A 37 -2.55 11.46 32.89
CA GLY A 37 -1.19 11.86 32.49
C GLY A 37 -0.12 10.79 32.72
N GLU A 38 -0.48 9.61 33.20
CA GLU A 38 0.42 8.45 33.27
C GLU A 38 0.65 7.84 31.88
N ALA A 39 1.86 7.38 31.60
CA ALA A 39 2.17 6.64 30.38
C ALA A 39 1.51 5.24 30.40
N VAL A 40 0.93 4.83 29.26
CA VAL A 40 0.31 3.51 29.15
C VAL A 40 1.36 2.43 28.89
N LEU A 41 1.76 1.70 29.94
CA LEU A 41 2.63 0.52 29.85
C LEU A 41 1.87 -0.74 29.43
N TYR A 42 2.49 -1.60 28.61
CA TYR A 42 1.86 -2.82 28.11
C TYR A 42 1.61 -3.81 29.24
N SER A 43 2.65 -4.18 30.01
CA SER A 43 2.51 -5.21 31.06
C SER A 43 1.58 -4.80 32.20
N LYS A 44 1.50 -3.49 32.48
CA LYS A 44 0.70 -2.95 33.59
C LYS A 44 -0.77 -2.71 33.21
N HIS A 45 -1.04 -2.19 32.00
CA HIS A 45 -2.37 -1.69 31.65
C HIS A 45 -3.06 -2.49 30.53
N ILE A 46 -2.30 -3.13 29.64
CA ILE A 46 -2.83 -3.76 28.41
C ILE A 46 -2.90 -5.28 28.56
N GLU A 47 -1.77 -5.91 28.87
CA GLU A 47 -1.64 -7.36 29.05
C GLU A 47 -2.67 -7.92 30.06
N PRO A 48 -2.94 -7.30 31.22
CA PRO A 48 -3.96 -7.82 32.15
C PRO A 48 -5.37 -7.86 31.56
N ILE A 49 -5.71 -6.92 30.66
CA ILE A 49 -7.01 -6.88 29.98
C ILE A 49 -7.11 -8.08 29.04
N PHE A 50 -6.09 -8.34 28.22
CA PHE A 50 -6.09 -9.47 27.28
C PHE A 50 -6.03 -10.81 28.00
N LEU A 51 -5.19 -10.95 29.02
CA LEU A 51 -5.11 -12.17 29.81
C LEU A 51 -6.41 -12.46 30.55
N THR A 52 -7.13 -11.46 31.05
CA THR A 52 -8.39 -11.70 31.78
C THR A 52 -9.57 -11.97 30.85
N SER A 53 -9.65 -11.24 29.73
CA SER A 53 -10.85 -11.17 28.91
C SER A 53 -10.79 -12.00 27.62
N CYS A 54 -9.58 -12.39 27.18
CA CYS A 54 -9.34 -13.07 25.91
C CYS A 54 -8.51 -14.36 26.08
N ALA A 55 -7.24 -14.22 26.48
CA ALA A 55 -6.26 -15.30 26.56
C ALA A 55 -6.51 -16.24 27.74
N GLY A 56 -6.89 -15.73 28.91
CA GLY A 56 -7.23 -16.54 30.10
C GLY A 56 -8.55 -17.30 29.99
N SER A 57 -9.33 -17.08 28.92
CA SER A 57 -10.41 -18.00 28.52
C SER A 57 -9.90 -19.24 27.77
N GLY A 58 -8.63 -19.27 27.38
CA GLY A 58 -8.02 -20.32 26.56
C GLY A 58 -8.09 -20.11 25.04
N CYS A 59 -8.67 -19.02 24.54
CA CYS A 59 -8.89 -18.81 23.10
C CYS A 59 -7.69 -18.17 22.36
N HIS A 60 -6.93 -17.30 23.03
CA HIS A 60 -5.84 -16.52 22.42
C HIS A 60 -4.54 -16.65 23.22
N ILE A 61 -4.14 -17.88 23.54
CA ILE A 61 -2.95 -18.19 24.35
C ILE A 61 -2.18 -19.35 23.75
N GLY A 62 -0.84 -19.28 23.77
CA GLY A 62 0.02 -20.34 23.28
C GLY A 62 -0.16 -20.68 21.79
N ASP A 63 0.28 -21.88 21.40
CA ASP A 63 0.35 -22.30 19.99
C ASP A 63 -0.99 -22.80 19.41
N ASP A 64 -1.92 -23.27 20.26
CA ASP A 64 -3.27 -23.74 19.88
C ASP A 64 -4.31 -22.62 19.97
N ASN A 65 -3.96 -21.42 19.51
CA ASN A 65 -4.81 -20.24 19.59
C ASN A 65 -5.79 -20.15 18.40
N GLU A 66 -6.91 -19.43 18.59
CA GLU A 66 -7.91 -19.20 17.55
C GLU A 66 -7.35 -18.24 16.49
N ALA A 67 -7.48 -18.63 15.21
CA ALA A 67 -7.07 -17.87 14.03
C ALA A 67 -5.56 -17.50 13.96
N GLY A 68 -4.69 -18.22 14.68
CA GLY A 68 -3.25 -17.95 14.69
C GLY A 68 -2.85 -16.72 15.53
N LEU A 69 -3.79 -16.10 16.26
CA LEU A 69 -3.54 -14.93 17.11
C LEU A 69 -3.36 -15.30 18.58
N SER A 70 -2.15 -15.06 19.12
CA SER A 70 -1.91 -15.11 20.57
C SER A 70 -1.78 -13.71 21.17
N LEU A 71 -2.39 -13.52 22.34
CA LEU A 71 -2.49 -12.24 23.07
C LEU A 71 -1.83 -12.30 24.46
N ASP A 72 -0.97 -13.28 24.68
CA ASP A 72 -0.29 -13.57 25.95
C ASP A 72 1.06 -12.86 26.12
N SER A 73 1.55 -12.18 25.08
CA SER A 73 2.70 -11.29 25.15
C SER A 73 2.65 -10.25 24.03
N TRP A 74 3.46 -9.19 24.19
CA TRP A 74 3.59 -8.16 23.17
C TRP A 74 4.16 -8.69 21.86
N ASP A 75 5.18 -9.56 21.93
CA ASP A 75 5.81 -10.16 20.75
C ASP A 75 4.80 -11.01 19.97
N ASN A 76 3.99 -11.81 20.66
CA ASN A 76 2.98 -12.64 20.02
C ASN A 76 1.84 -11.82 19.40
N LEU A 77 1.35 -10.79 20.12
CA LEU A 77 0.34 -9.87 19.59
C LEU A 77 0.81 -9.19 18.31
N THR A 78 2.09 -8.80 18.26
CA THR A 78 2.67 -8.04 17.15
C THR A 78 3.14 -8.93 16.00
N ALA A 79 3.37 -10.23 16.24
CA ALA A 79 3.54 -11.23 15.21
C ALA A 79 2.27 -11.42 14.35
N GLY A 80 1.10 -11.02 14.86
CA GLY A 80 -0.16 -11.01 14.12
C GLY A 80 -0.92 -12.33 14.21
N SER A 81 -1.71 -12.61 13.17
CA SER A 81 -2.54 -13.81 13.04
C SER A 81 -2.33 -14.49 11.69
N ASP A 82 -3.02 -15.60 11.45
CA ASP A 82 -3.06 -16.25 10.12
C ASP A 82 -3.55 -15.31 9.01
N PHE A 83 -4.28 -14.26 9.39
CA PHE A 83 -4.85 -13.27 8.48
C PHE A 83 -4.05 -11.96 8.41
N GLY A 84 -3.13 -11.73 9.35
CA GLY A 84 -2.14 -10.63 9.29
C GLY A 84 -1.94 -9.85 10.57
N GLY A 85 -1.29 -8.70 10.44
CA GLY A 85 -1.07 -7.78 11.56
C GLY A 85 -2.38 -7.25 12.10
N VAL A 86 -2.60 -7.37 13.41
CA VAL A 86 -3.84 -6.91 14.08
C VAL A 86 -3.71 -5.51 14.68
N VAL A 87 -2.49 -5.01 14.82
CA VAL A 87 -2.18 -3.66 15.32
C VAL A 87 -1.46 -2.88 14.23
N VAL A 88 -1.99 -1.69 13.94
CA VAL A 88 -1.30 -0.67 13.14
C VAL A 88 -0.85 0.44 14.09
N PRO A 89 0.45 0.50 14.43
CA PRO A 89 0.97 1.48 15.37
C PRO A 89 0.60 2.91 14.98
N TYR A 90 0.27 3.72 16.00
CA TYR A 90 -0.14 5.12 15.87
C TYR A 90 -1.45 5.36 15.13
N ASN A 91 -2.25 4.31 14.94
CA ASN A 91 -3.58 4.43 14.36
C ASN A 91 -4.53 3.40 14.98
N GLY A 92 -5.13 3.76 16.12
CA GLY A 92 -6.10 2.94 16.83
C GLY A 92 -7.32 2.63 15.96
N VAL A 93 -7.87 3.64 15.28
CA VAL A 93 -9.13 3.49 14.52
C VAL A 93 -9.00 2.55 13.30
N ARG A 94 -7.78 2.38 12.74
CA ARG A 94 -7.49 1.44 11.65
C ARG A 94 -6.80 0.16 12.11
N SER A 95 -6.60 -0.02 13.41
CA SER A 95 -6.10 -1.29 13.94
C SER A 95 -7.24 -2.29 14.07
N HIS A 96 -7.13 -3.43 13.40
CA HIS A 96 -8.17 -4.46 13.45
C HIS A 96 -8.46 -4.93 14.87
N LEU A 97 -7.45 -5.02 15.74
CA LEU A 97 -7.63 -5.31 17.16
C LEU A 97 -8.65 -4.36 17.82
N PHE A 98 -8.49 -3.05 17.62
CA PHE A 98 -9.40 -2.05 18.16
C PHE A 98 -10.80 -2.16 17.54
N GLN A 99 -10.88 -2.28 16.21
CA GLN A 99 -12.16 -2.38 15.49
C GLN A 99 -13.02 -3.55 15.99
N HIS A 100 -12.41 -4.68 16.35
CA HIS A 100 -13.11 -5.88 16.83
C HIS A 100 -13.54 -5.81 18.29
N ILE A 101 -12.88 -5.00 19.13
CA ILE A 101 -13.27 -4.83 20.54
C ILE A 101 -14.15 -3.60 20.75
N ASN A 102 -14.13 -2.62 19.84
CA ASN A 102 -14.86 -1.37 19.99
C ASN A 102 -16.37 -1.58 19.87
N THR A 103 -17.11 -1.05 20.84
CA THR A 103 -18.59 -1.05 20.85
C THR A 103 -19.18 0.35 20.82
N ASP A 104 -18.35 1.39 20.71
CA ASP A 104 -18.78 2.78 20.74
C ASP A 104 -18.33 3.50 19.46
N GLN A 105 -19.31 3.86 18.63
CA GLN A 105 -19.06 4.54 17.35
C GLN A 105 -18.45 5.94 17.53
N SER A 106 -18.52 6.53 18.73
CA SER A 106 -17.85 7.80 19.01
C SER A 106 -16.33 7.67 19.12
N LEU A 107 -15.80 6.45 19.34
CA LEU A 107 -14.36 6.18 19.39
C LEU A 107 -13.77 5.78 18.03
N GLY A 108 -14.61 5.51 17.03
CA GLY A 108 -14.24 5.06 15.70
C GLY A 108 -15.15 3.95 15.16
N PRO A 109 -14.80 3.35 14.01
CA PRO A 109 -15.59 2.28 13.41
C PRO A 109 -15.79 1.09 14.34
N THR A 110 -16.91 0.38 14.16
CA THR A 110 -17.26 -0.83 14.90
C THR A 110 -17.55 -1.98 13.95
N VAL A 111 -17.30 -3.21 14.38
CA VAL A 111 -17.77 -4.42 13.66
C VAL A 111 -18.99 -5.01 14.38
N SER A 112 -20.10 -5.24 13.68
CA SER A 112 -21.31 -5.83 14.28
C SER A 112 -21.36 -7.34 14.22
N GLN A 113 -20.72 -7.95 13.23
CA GLN A 113 -20.85 -9.39 12.98
C GLN A 113 -19.99 -10.23 13.92
N PHE A 114 -18.75 -9.81 14.20
CA PHE A 114 -17.77 -10.61 14.96
C PHE A 114 -17.03 -9.77 16.02
N ARG A 115 -17.78 -9.23 16.98
CA ARG A 115 -17.21 -8.47 18.11
C ARG A 115 -16.51 -9.39 19.12
N MET A 116 -15.30 -9.01 19.52
CA MET A 116 -14.51 -9.68 20.57
C MET A 116 -14.64 -8.98 21.94
N PRO A 117 -14.67 -9.74 23.06
CA PRO A 117 -14.60 -11.20 23.14
C PRO A 117 -15.90 -11.90 22.70
N LEU A 118 -15.79 -12.95 21.90
CA LEU A 118 -16.96 -13.67 21.34
C LEU A 118 -17.80 -14.30 22.46
N SER A 119 -19.13 -14.21 22.35
CA SER A 119 -20.10 -14.85 23.27
C SER A 119 -19.97 -14.46 24.76
N ARG A 120 -19.31 -13.34 25.07
CA ARG A 120 -19.18 -12.77 26.42
C ARG A 120 -19.65 -11.32 26.44
N ASP A 121 -19.70 -10.72 27.63
CA ASP A 121 -19.94 -9.28 27.75
C ASP A 121 -18.82 -8.48 27.06
N PRO A 122 -19.12 -7.30 26.48
CA PRO A 122 -18.11 -6.40 25.97
C PRO A 122 -17.11 -5.95 27.02
N LEU A 123 -15.90 -5.60 26.56
CA LEU A 123 -14.95 -4.91 27.41
C LEU A 123 -15.59 -3.59 27.91
N PRO A 124 -15.40 -3.22 29.18
CA PRO A 124 -15.77 -1.90 29.65
C PRO A 124 -15.17 -0.80 28.77
N ILE A 125 -15.93 0.25 28.50
CA ILE A 125 -15.52 1.33 27.57
C ILE A 125 -14.20 1.98 27.97
N GLU A 126 -13.90 2.08 29.26
CA GLU A 126 -12.65 2.64 29.76
C GLU A 126 -11.44 1.76 29.43
N GLN A 127 -11.60 0.43 29.37
CA GLN A 127 -10.54 -0.48 28.91
C GLN A 127 -10.30 -0.33 27.41
N ILE A 128 -11.37 -0.18 26.62
CA ILE A 128 -11.28 0.05 25.17
C ILE A 128 -10.53 1.36 24.89
N LYS A 129 -10.82 2.44 25.62
CA LYS A 129 -10.11 3.72 25.50
C LYS A 129 -8.62 3.59 25.79
N VAL A 130 -8.24 2.86 26.84
CA VAL A 130 -6.82 2.63 27.19
C VAL A 130 -6.11 1.83 26.11
N ILE A 131 -6.73 0.79 25.54
CA ILE A 131 -6.16 0.04 24.42
C ILE A 131 -5.99 0.93 23.18
N LYS A 132 -7.01 1.75 22.86
CA LYS A 132 -6.94 2.69 21.74
C LYS A 132 -5.80 3.69 21.94
N GLU A 133 -5.73 4.30 23.11
CA GLU A 133 -4.69 5.27 23.46
C GLU A 133 -3.29 4.66 23.36
N TRP A 134 -3.11 3.43 23.87
CA TRP A 134 -1.85 2.70 23.74
C TRP A 134 -1.45 2.49 22.26
N ILE A 135 -2.40 2.11 21.40
CA ILE A 135 -2.15 1.98 19.96
C ILE A 135 -1.80 3.32 19.33
N ASP A 136 -2.56 4.38 19.63
CA ASP A 136 -2.33 5.74 19.13
C ASP A 136 -0.96 6.29 19.56
N GLN A 137 -0.43 5.83 20.70
CA GLN A 137 0.93 6.13 21.19
C GLN A 137 2.04 5.24 20.59
N GLY A 138 1.68 4.37 19.65
CA GLY A 138 2.60 3.49 18.91
C GLY A 138 2.58 2.03 19.33
N ALA A 139 1.61 1.59 20.14
CA ALA A 139 1.48 0.22 20.62
C ALA A 139 2.78 -0.32 21.24
N LYS A 140 3.45 0.52 22.04
CA LYS A 140 4.80 0.23 22.53
C LYS A 140 4.84 -0.89 23.56
N ASN A 141 5.92 -1.66 23.58
CA ASN A 141 6.23 -2.45 24.78
C ASN A 141 6.82 -1.55 25.89
N ASP A 142 7.09 -2.12 27.06
CA ASP A 142 7.57 -1.39 28.22
C ASP A 142 8.97 -0.77 28.04
N ASN A 143 9.74 -1.25 27.06
CA ASN A 143 11.04 -0.69 26.69
C ASN A 143 10.92 0.44 25.64
N GLY A 144 9.70 0.75 25.18
CA GLY A 144 9.42 1.77 24.18
C GLY A 144 9.57 1.30 22.73
N GLU A 145 9.76 0.01 22.49
CA GLU A 145 9.85 -0.55 21.14
C GLU A 145 8.45 -0.55 20.49
N VAL A 146 8.41 -0.25 19.20
CA VAL A 146 7.18 -0.12 18.42
C VAL A 146 7.09 -1.29 17.43
N PRO A 147 5.90 -1.90 17.23
CA PRO A 147 5.74 -3.01 16.30
C PRO A 147 6.13 -2.61 14.88
N LEU A 148 6.88 -3.46 14.19
CA LEU A 148 7.37 -3.20 12.82
C LEU A 148 8.16 -1.88 12.70
N ALA A 149 8.58 -1.26 13.81
CA ALA A 149 9.48 -0.13 13.77
C ALA A 149 10.87 -0.59 13.33
N GLY A 150 11.59 0.32 12.70
CA GLY A 150 12.83 0.01 12.03
C GLY A 150 12.91 0.88 10.80
N GLU A 151 13.68 1.94 10.92
CA GLU A 151 13.84 2.93 9.87
C GLU A 151 14.38 2.32 8.58
N ASP A 152 15.19 1.25 8.68
CA ASP A 152 15.81 0.54 7.55
C ASP A 152 14.97 -0.60 6.99
N ARG A 153 13.79 -0.91 7.56
CA ARG A 153 12.93 -1.98 7.05
C ARG A 153 12.45 -1.66 5.63
N PRO A 154 12.47 -2.62 4.70
CA PRO A 154 11.99 -2.39 3.35
C PRO A 154 10.47 -2.19 3.35
N ARG A 155 9.99 -1.19 2.59
CA ARG A 155 8.58 -0.80 2.58
C ARG A 155 8.02 -0.74 1.17
N LEU A 156 6.74 -1.07 1.05
CA LEU A 156 5.88 -0.63 -0.04
C LEU A 156 5.10 0.58 0.47
N PHE A 157 5.18 1.70 -0.23
CA PHE A 157 4.32 2.85 0.02
C PHE A 157 3.18 2.86 -1.00
N VAL A 158 1.96 3.09 -0.52
CA VAL A 158 0.73 3.04 -1.32
C VAL A 158 -0.08 4.31 -1.05
N THR A 159 -0.37 5.09 -2.08
CA THR A 159 -1.28 6.24 -1.93
C THR A 159 -2.73 5.76 -1.82
N CYS A 160 -3.49 6.38 -0.93
CA CYS A 160 -4.88 6.05 -0.66
C CYS A 160 -5.73 7.31 -0.90
N GLN A 161 -6.28 7.41 -2.12
CA GLN A 161 -6.82 8.67 -2.66
C GLN A 161 -8.02 9.21 -1.89
N SER A 162 -8.89 8.36 -1.34
CA SER A 162 -10.11 8.84 -0.68
C SER A 162 -9.86 9.32 0.75
N GLU A 163 -8.64 9.18 1.27
CA GLU A 163 -8.39 9.37 2.70
C GLU A 163 -7.16 10.22 3.02
N ASP A 164 -6.48 10.81 2.03
CA ASP A 164 -5.26 11.60 2.22
C ASP A 164 -4.21 10.89 3.07
N LEU A 165 -3.99 9.62 2.74
CA LEU A 165 -3.03 8.76 3.39
C LEU A 165 -2.04 8.19 2.39
N VAL A 166 -0.81 8.00 2.86
CA VAL A 166 0.11 6.98 2.34
C VAL A 166 0.18 5.84 3.34
N CYS A 167 -0.15 4.64 2.88
CA CYS A 167 0.03 3.41 3.63
C CYS A 167 1.46 2.88 3.42
N ALA A 168 2.19 2.65 4.51
CA ALA A 168 3.48 1.98 4.49
C ALA A 168 3.31 0.53 4.94
N VAL A 169 3.50 -0.40 4.00
CA VAL A 169 3.46 -1.85 4.21
C VAL A 169 4.88 -2.37 4.37
N ASP A 170 5.12 -3.20 5.38
CA ASP A 170 6.40 -3.88 5.58
C ASP A 170 6.56 -5.01 4.57
N LEU A 171 7.64 -5.01 3.78
CA LEU A 171 7.82 -6.01 2.71
C LEU A 171 8.23 -7.40 3.20
N GLN A 172 8.59 -7.54 4.48
CA GLN A 172 8.97 -8.84 5.06
C GLN A 172 7.74 -9.57 5.61
N THR A 173 6.90 -8.85 6.34
CA THR A 173 5.68 -9.39 6.96
C THR A 173 4.42 -9.21 6.11
N GLU A 174 4.45 -8.28 5.17
CA GLU A 174 3.31 -7.86 4.34
C GLU A 174 2.18 -7.24 5.18
N TYR A 175 2.52 -6.65 6.33
CA TYR A 175 1.59 -5.97 7.22
C TYR A 175 1.67 -4.45 7.05
N VAL A 176 0.55 -3.77 7.28
CA VAL A 176 0.51 -2.32 7.37
C VAL A 176 1.26 -1.87 8.62
N ALA A 177 2.42 -1.23 8.42
CA ALA A 177 3.26 -0.74 9.50
C ALA A 177 2.90 0.69 9.92
N ARG A 178 2.39 1.51 8.99
CA ARG A 178 2.03 2.91 9.27
C ARG A 178 1.04 3.47 8.26
N TYR A 179 0.11 4.30 8.75
CA TYR A 179 -0.60 5.29 7.94
C TYR A 179 0.03 6.66 8.13
N ILE A 180 0.43 7.30 7.03
CA ILE A 180 1.11 8.59 6.99
C ILE A 180 0.11 9.60 6.44
N GLY A 181 -0.20 10.64 7.20
CA GLY A 181 -1.04 11.75 6.74
C GLY A 181 -0.32 12.57 5.68
N VAL A 182 -1.00 12.81 4.57
CA VAL A 182 -0.54 13.71 3.50
C VAL A 182 -1.56 14.83 3.30
N GLY A 183 -1.10 15.94 2.72
CA GLY A 183 -1.92 17.14 2.60
C GLY A 183 -2.13 17.89 3.92
N SER A 184 -3.03 18.85 3.84
CA SER A 184 -3.31 19.87 4.85
C SER A 184 -4.80 19.95 5.24
N ARG A 185 -5.62 18.97 4.83
CA ARG A 185 -7.06 18.95 5.12
C ARG A 185 -7.34 19.20 6.61
N PRO A 186 -8.31 20.08 6.95
CA PRO A 186 -8.55 20.46 8.34
C PRO A 186 -9.29 19.38 9.14
N ASP A 187 -10.09 18.54 8.47
CA ASP A 187 -10.86 17.45 9.06
C ASP A 187 -11.27 16.41 8.01
N GLU A 188 -11.81 15.27 8.47
CA GLU A 188 -12.31 14.19 7.61
C GLU A 188 -13.63 14.53 6.88
N ALA A 189 -14.29 15.64 7.23
CA ALA A 189 -15.50 16.09 6.53
C ALA A 189 -15.17 16.88 5.25
N SER A 190 -13.96 17.41 5.18
CA SER A 190 -13.44 18.09 3.99
C SER A 190 -13.13 17.10 2.88
N PRO A 191 -13.42 17.43 1.59
CA PRO A 191 -13.08 16.56 0.48
C PRO A 191 -11.58 16.23 0.47
N PRO A 192 -11.20 14.97 0.18
CA PRO A 192 -9.80 14.58 0.10
C PRO A 192 -9.02 15.37 -0.95
N GLU A 193 -7.76 15.69 -0.62
CA GLU A 193 -6.79 16.28 -1.54
C GLU A 193 -6.23 15.25 -2.55
N ALA A 194 -6.51 13.97 -2.29
CA ALA A 194 -6.39 12.82 -3.17
C ALA A 194 -4.95 12.54 -3.63
N PRO A 195 -4.12 11.93 -2.76
CA PRO A 195 -2.77 11.51 -3.13
C PRO A 195 -2.81 10.47 -4.24
N HIS A 196 -2.24 10.80 -5.40
CA HIS A 196 -2.47 10.02 -6.62
C HIS A 196 -1.28 9.15 -7.01
N ASN A 197 -0.12 9.76 -7.23
CA ASN A 197 1.14 9.12 -7.55
C ASN A 197 2.17 9.36 -6.45
N ILE A 198 3.11 8.42 -6.35
CA ILE A 198 4.22 8.48 -5.43
C ILE A 198 5.50 8.08 -6.18
N ALA A 199 6.58 8.81 -5.91
CA ALA A 199 7.92 8.52 -6.42
C ALA A 199 8.92 8.50 -5.27
N ILE A 200 10.08 7.89 -5.49
CA ILE A 200 11.14 7.79 -4.47
C ILE A 200 12.46 8.29 -5.04
N SER A 201 13.24 8.99 -4.22
CA SER A 201 14.58 9.41 -4.60
C SER A 201 15.48 8.20 -4.90
N PRO A 202 16.48 8.33 -5.79
CA PRO A 202 17.39 7.22 -6.13
C PRO A 202 18.12 6.64 -4.92
N ASP A 203 18.50 7.49 -3.96
CA ASP A 203 19.13 7.13 -2.69
C ASP A 203 18.15 6.56 -1.65
N LYS A 204 16.86 6.45 -2.00
CA LYS A 204 15.77 5.88 -1.18
C LYS A 204 15.48 6.62 0.12
N ARG A 205 16.01 7.84 0.26
CA ARG A 205 15.87 8.68 1.45
C ARG A 205 14.54 9.42 1.52
N PHE A 206 14.00 9.78 0.37
CA PHE A 206 12.81 10.62 0.29
C PHE A 206 11.79 9.99 -0.62
N PHE A 207 10.52 10.10 -0.24
CA PHE A 207 9.43 9.89 -1.19
C PHE A 207 8.68 11.19 -1.44
N TYR A 208 8.07 11.29 -2.61
CA TYR A 208 7.35 12.44 -3.10
C TYR A 208 5.94 12.01 -3.48
N VAL A 209 4.93 12.74 -3.03
CA VAL A 209 3.51 12.45 -3.29
C VAL A 209 2.87 13.66 -3.93
N ASN A 210 2.12 13.46 -5.01
CA ASN A 210 1.30 14.54 -5.55
C ASN A 210 -0.13 14.45 -5.00
N LEU A 211 -0.76 15.61 -4.82
CA LEU A 211 -2.15 15.73 -4.41
C LEU A 211 -2.95 16.28 -5.59
N ILE A 212 -3.75 15.42 -6.23
CA ILE A 212 -4.39 15.77 -7.51
C ILE A 212 -5.42 16.90 -7.34
N ALA A 213 -6.04 17.04 -6.17
CA ALA A 213 -7.01 18.10 -5.90
C ALA A 213 -6.37 19.39 -5.34
N SER A 214 -5.08 19.36 -4.96
CA SER A 214 -4.42 20.49 -4.29
C SER A 214 -3.24 21.09 -5.05
N SER A 215 -2.94 20.63 -6.28
CA SER A 215 -1.89 21.21 -7.14
C SER A 215 -0.51 21.30 -6.48
N VAL A 216 -0.18 20.34 -5.61
CA VAL A 216 1.10 20.30 -4.90
C VAL A 216 1.78 18.95 -5.03
N VAL A 217 3.10 18.96 -4.86
CA VAL A 217 3.92 17.78 -4.55
C VAL A 217 4.55 17.97 -3.17
N GLU A 218 4.33 17.02 -2.28
CA GLU A 218 4.92 16.98 -0.95
C GLU A 218 6.12 16.04 -0.91
N LYS A 219 7.08 16.34 -0.05
CA LYS A 219 8.29 15.54 0.19
C LYS A 219 8.30 15.03 1.61
N TYR A 220 8.67 13.76 1.77
CA TYR A 220 8.75 13.11 3.06
C TYR A 220 10.08 12.39 3.23
N ASP A 221 10.58 12.32 4.46
CA ASP A 221 11.63 11.38 4.82
C ASP A 221 11.05 9.96 4.79
N ALA A 222 11.66 9.08 4.00
CA ALA A 222 11.15 7.72 3.79
C ALA A 222 11.40 6.79 4.99
N ARG A 223 12.17 7.20 6.01
CA ARG A 223 12.43 6.46 7.25
C ARG A 223 11.53 6.92 8.38
N THR A 224 11.48 8.23 8.61
CA THR A 224 10.77 8.81 9.75
C THR A 224 9.34 9.22 9.42
N PHE A 225 9.02 9.33 8.12
CA PHE A 225 7.74 9.81 7.59
C PHE A 225 7.44 11.27 7.92
N GLU A 226 8.48 12.04 8.27
CA GLU A 226 8.37 13.48 8.49
C GLU A 226 8.12 14.20 7.16
N ASN A 227 7.17 15.13 7.13
CA ASN A 227 6.97 16.04 5.99
C ASN A 227 8.10 17.08 5.98
N LEU A 228 8.83 17.16 4.87
CA LEU A 228 10.01 18.00 4.69
C LEU A 228 9.74 19.25 3.82
N GLY A 229 8.50 19.44 3.39
CA GLY A 229 8.06 20.58 2.59
C GLY A 229 7.30 20.16 1.32
N GLN A 230 6.82 21.17 0.60
CA GLN A 230 6.02 20.99 -0.60
C GLN A 230 6.40 22.01 -1.69
N ALA A 231 6.07 21.67 -2.94
CA ALA A 231 6.19 22.53 -4.10
C ALA A 231 4.83 22.70 -4.79
N GLU A 232 4.51 23.93 -5.17
CA GLU A 232 3.33 24.27 -5.97
C GLU A 232 3.53 23.84 -7.43
N VAL A 233 2.62 23.06 -7.99
CA VAL A 233 2.68 22.59 -9.39
C VAL A 233 1.42 23.00 -10.14
N GLY A 234 1.25 22.51 -11.37
CA GLY A 234 0.03 22.76 -12.14
C GLY A 234 -1.19 22.03 -11.60
N LEU A 235 -2.36 22.32 -12.18
CA LEU A 235 -3.62 21.70 -11.78
C LEU A 235 -3.61 20.19 -12.07
N ALA A 236 -4.19 19.41 -11.15
CA ALA A 236 -4.30 17.95 -11.25
C ALA A 236 -2.96 17.29 -11.61
N PRO A 237 -1.94 17.42 -10.75
CA PRO A 237 -0.68 16.74 -10.95
C PRO A 237 -0.91 15.23 -11.00
N ALA A 238 -0.38 14.57 -12.04
CA ALA A 238 -0.72 13.19 -12.34
C ALA A 238 0.41 12.20 -12.02
N GLN A 239 1.62 12.44 -12.55
CA GLN A 239 2.80 11.60 -12.35
C GLN A 239 4.02 12.43 -11.96
N ILE A 240 4.86 11.82 -11.12
CA ILE A 240 6.17 12.34 -10.72
C ILE A 240 7.23 11.40 -11.29
N ARG A 241 8.28 11.96 -11.91
CA ARG A 241 9.52 11.25 -12.24
C ARG A 241 10.69 11.99 -11.62
N VAL A 242 11.56 11.25 -10.95
CA VAL A 242 12.78 11.78 -10.31
C VAL A 242 13.97 11.46 -11.21
N THR A 243 14.87 12.42 -11.40
CA THR A 243 16.13 12.18 -12.11
C THR A 243 17.03 11.21 -11.35
N ALA A 244 17.94 10.53 -12.05
CA ALA A 244 18.84 9.53 -11.50
C ALA A 244 19.83 10.10 -10.47
N ASP A 245 20.15 11.40 -10.58
CA ASP A 245 20.93 12.14 -9.58
C ASP A 245 20.09 12.62 -8.37
N GLY A 246 18.76 12.45 -8.42
CA GLY A 246 17.83 12.86 -7.38
C GLY A 246 17.59 14.36 -7.28
N SER A 247 18.08 15.17 -8.22
CA SER A 247 18.06 16.63 -8.12
C SER A 247 16.75 17.26 -8.60
N THR A 248 16.06 16.61 -9.55
CA THR A 248 14.92 17.21 -10.25
C THR A 248 13.72 16.26 -10.24
N LEU A 249 12.53 16.81 -9.97
CA LEU A 249 11.25 16.15 -10.22
C LEU A 249 10.63 16.73 -11.49
N TYR A 250 10.16 15.86 -12.38
CA TYR A 250 9.27 16.21 -13.49
C TYR A 250 7.85 15.79 -13.12
N VAL A 251 6.94 16.76 -13.10
CA VAL A 251 5.55 16.59 -12.68
C VAL A 251 4.63 16.92 -13.84
N SER A 252 3.85 15.95 -14.29
CA SER A 252 2.82 16.15 -15.30
C SER A 252 1.56 16.75 -14.70
N ASN A 253 0.84 17.56 -15.48
CA ASN A 253 -0.37 18.25 -15.06
C ASN A 253 -1.46 17.96 -16.09
N PHE A 254 -2.46 17.17 -15.72
CA PHE A 254 -3.43 16.61 -16.67
C PHE A 254 -4.64 17.53 -16.90
N ASP A 255 -5.17 18.11 -15.82
CA ASP A 255 -6.47 18.78 -15.67
C ASP A 255 -7.70 18.12 -16.33
N GLY A 256 -8.85 18.19 -15.64
CA GLY A 256 -10.09 17.60 -16.15
C GLY A 256 -10.69 18.31 -17.38
N THR A 257 -10.15 19.48 -17.74
CA THR A 257 -10.51 20.22 -18.96
C THR A 257 -9.69 19.78 -20.18
N PHE A 258 -8.68 18.94 -19.98
CA PHE A 258 -7.76 18.45 -20.99
C PHE A 258 -7.05 19.56 -21.77
N ILE A 259 -6.67 20.66 -21.11
CA ILE A 259 -6.03 21.81 -21.77
C ILE A 259 -4.67 22.19 -21.21
N GLN A 260 -4.20 21.58 -20.11
CA GLN A 260 -2.80 21.79 -19.70
C GLN A 260 -1.85 21.36 -20.81
N GLN A 261 -0.76 22.10 -20.97
CA GLN A 261 0.25 21.84 -22.01
C GLN A 261 1.66 21.95 -21.47
N PHE A 262 1.88 21.70 -20.17
CA PHE A 262 3.21 21.78 -19.60
C PHE A 262 3.52 20.71 -18.55
N ILE A 263 4.83 20.46 -18.37
CA ILE A 263 5.41 19.73 -17.24
C ILE A 263 6.02 20.74 -16.28
N THR A 264 5.75 20.57 -14.98
CA THR A 264 6.41 21.36 -13.94
C THR A 264 7.71 20.68 -13.54
N ARG A 265 8.80 21.45 -13.55
CA ARG A 265 10.08 21.03 -13.01
C ARG A 265 10.18 21.50 -11.56
N VAL A 266 10.59 20.63 -10.64
CA VAL A 266 10.76 20.96 -9.22
C VAL A 266 12.18 20.61 -8.80
N ASP A 267 12.84 21.53 -8.11
CA ASP A 267 14.10 21.22 -7.41
C ASP A 267 13.79 20.33 -6.21
N ALA A 268 14.30 19.10 -6.23
CA ALA A 268 13.97 18.08 -5.25
C ALA A 268 14.60 18.34 -3.87
N ALA A 269 15.63 19.18 -3.79
CA ALA A 269 16.29 19.54 -2.54
C ALA A 269 15.54 20.65 -1.83
N THR A 270 15.19 21.72 -2.54
CA THR A 270 14.54 22.91 -1.98
C THR A 270 13.00 22.84 -2.02
N MET A 271 12.44 21.90 -2.78
CA MET A 271 11.00 21.84 -3.07
C MET A 271 10.47 23.15 -3.69
N THR A 272 11.24 23.72 -4.61
CA THR A 272 10.84 24.93 -5.35
C THR A 272 10.59 24.61 -6.81
N SER A 273 9.43 25.04 -7.31
CA SER A 273 9.09 24.91 -8.73
C SER A 273 9.93 25.85 -9.59
N GLN A 274 10.38 25.32 -10.70
CA GLN A 274 11.22 25.97 -11.70
C GLN A 274 10.39 26.30 -12.94
N GLN A 275 11.05 26.74 -14.00
CA GLN A 275 10.39 27.02 -15.27
C GLN A 275 9.67 25.76 -15.80
N ASN A 276 8.42 25.93 -16.21
CA ASN A 276 7.64 24.89 -16.85
C ASN A 276 8.19 24.59 -18.25
N ILE A 277 8.09 23.32 -18.65
CA ILE A 277 8.39 22.86 -20.01
C ILE A 277 7.08 22.74 -20.78
N GLU A 278 6.94 23.53 -21.85
CA GLU A 278 5.79 23.44 -22.75
C GLU A 278 5.88 22.17 -23.61
N VAL A 279 4.81 21.38 -23.67
CA VAL A 279 4.79 20.07 -24.34
C VAL A 279 4.05 20.05 -25.68
N GLU A 280 3.36 21.15 -26.03
CA GLU A 280 2.48 21.32 -27.21
C GLU A 280 1.28 20.35 -27.32
N GLY A 281 1.36 19.17 -26.70
CA GLY A 281 0.27 18.25 -26.47
C GLY A 281 -0.69 18.73 -25.40
N LEU A 282 -1.84 18.07 -25.33
CA LEU A 282 -2.92 18.41 -24.41
C LEU A 282 -3.02 17.36 -23.31
N ALA A 283 -3.18 17.83 -22.07
CA ALA A 283 -3.39 17.01 -20.88
C ALA A 283 -2.29 15.96 -20.67
N PRO A 284 -1.01 16.36 -20.50
CA PRO A 284 0.04 15.41 -20.21
C PRO A 284 -0.27 14.64 -18.91
N HIS A 285 -0.37 13.32 -18.99
CA HIS A 285 -0.66 12.46 -17.84
C HIS A 285 0.58 11.66 -17.44
N GLY A 286 1.00 10.69 -18.25
CA GLY A 286 2.24 9.95 -18.04
C GLY A 286 3.44 10.83 -18.34
N VAL A 287 4.55 10.61 -17.63
CA VAL A 287 5.88 11.14 -17.94
C VAL A 287 6.90 10.01 -17.80
N THR A 288 7.86 9.91 -18.70
CA THR A 288 8.93 8.90 -18.60
C THR A 288 10.24 9.45 -19.15
N LEU A 289 11.32 9.24 -18.41
CA LEU A 289 12.67 9.62 -18.82
C LEU A 289 13.28 8.50 -19.67
N SER A 290 13.97 8.90 -20.73
CA SER A 290 14.95 8.03 -21.39
C SER A 290 16.03 7.57 -20.40
N GLN A 291 16.63 6.40 -20.65
CA GLN A 291 17.61 5.81 -19.74
C GLN A 291 18.86 6.66 -19.50
N ASP A 292 19.22 7.50 -20.48
CA ASP A 292 20.34 8.45 -20.40
C ASP A 292 19.91 9.85 -19.96
N GLU A 293 18.61 10.03 -19.62
CA GLU A 293 17.99 11.28 -19.19
C GLU A 293 18.20 12.45 -20.15
N ARG A 294 18.39 12.16 -21.45
CA ARG A 294 18.46 13.21 -22.48
C ARG A 294 17.10 13.66 -22.95
N PHE A 295 16.14 12.75 -22.92
CA PHE A 295 14.77 12.98 -23.34
C PHE A 295 13.77 12.68 -22.23
N LEU A 296 12.74 13.51 -22.17
CA LEU A 296 11.50 13.27 -21.43
C LEU A 296 10.36 13.00 -22.43
N TYR A 297 9.59 11.96 -22.18
CA TYR A 297 8.40 11.60 -22.96
C TYR A 297 7.14 11.90 -22.17
N THR A 298 6.17 12.59 -22.79
CA THR A 298 4.89 12.93 -22.15
C THR A 298 3.74 12.29 -22.91
N MET A 299 2.85 11.64 -22.18
CA MET A 299 1.67 10.97 -22.74
C MET A 299 0.51 11.97 -22.73
N ASN A 300 0.18 12.51 -23.89
CA ASN A 300 -0.76 13.61 -24.03
C ASN A 300 -2.18 13.08 -24.25
N ALA A 301 -2.88 12.82 -23.16
CA ALA A 301 -4.16 12.14 -23.17
C ALA A 301 -5.24 12.91 -23.95
N GLY A 302 -5.15 14.25 -24.00
CA GLY A 302 -6.11 15.11 -24.69
C GLY A 302 -5.87 15.24 -26.20
N SER A 303 -4.70 14.82 -26.71
CA SER A 303 -4.31 14.99 -28.12
C SER A 303 -3.81 13.71 -28.81
N ASP A 304 -3.98 12.53 -28.20
CA ASP A 304 -3.63 11.22 -28.79
C ASP A 304 -2.22 11.18 -29.40
N ASP A 305 -1.24 11.70 -28.67
CA ASP A 305 0.16 11.69 -29.09
C ASP A 305 1.12 11.66 -27.90
N VAL A 306 2.40 11.44 -28.20
CA VAL A 306 3.50 11.51 -27.23
C VAL A 306 4.45 12.63 -27.64
N SER A 307 4.76 13.55 -26.73
CA SER A 307 5.81 14.55 -26.97
C SER A 307 7.16 14.00 -26.50
N LYS A 308 8.18 14.13 -27.34
CA LYS A 308 9.59 13.88 -27.01
C LYS A 308 10.28 15.23 -26.79
N ILE A 309 10.79 15.44 -25.60
CA ILE A 309 11.36 16.71 -25.16
C ILE A 309 12.86 16.52 -24.96
N ASP A 310 13.69 17.36 -25.57
CA ASP A 310 15.13 17.41 -25.31
C ASP A 310 15.41 18.24 -24.05
N LEU A 311 15.87 17.57 -22.99
CA LEU A 311 16.09 18.18 -21.67
C LEU A 311 17.30 19.12 -21.61
N SER A 312 18.13 19.18 -22.66
CA SER A 312 19.21 20.18 -22.76
C SER A 312 18.71 21.55 -23.25
N THR A 313 17.53 21.58 -23.86
CA THR A 313 16.92 22.80 -24.43
C THR A 313 15.51 23.08 -23.92
N ASP A 314 14.90 22.13 -23.21
CA ASP A 314 13.50 22.16 -22.78
C ASP A 314 12.53 22.36 -23.97
N GLN A 315 12.84 21.80 -25.13
CA GLN A 315 12.03 21.91 -26.34
C GLN A 315 11.46 20.56 -26.77
N VAL A 316 10.23 20.58 -27.27
CA VAL A 316 9.63 19.45 -27.97
C VAL A 316 10.35 19.27 -29.31
N VAL A 317 11.02 18.12 -29.47
CA VAL A 317 11.77 17.78 -30.69
C VAL A 317 11.00 16.82 -31.60
N ALA A 318 9.99 16.12 -31.07
CA ALA A 318 9.06 15.32 -31.86
C ALA A 318 7.70 15.21 -31.16
N ARG A 319 6.65 15.12 -31.96
CA ARG A 319 5.31 14.69 -31.54
C ARG A 319 4.97 13.41 -32.29
N ILE A 320 4.71 12.34 -31.56
CA ILE A 320 4.50 10.98 -32.08
C ILE A 320 3.01 10.66 -31.98
N PRO A 321 2.24 10.70 -33.08
CA PRO A 321 0.81 10.38 -33.05
C PRO A 321 0.58 8.92 -32.67
N ILE A 322 -0.41 8.68 -31.82
CA ILE A 322 -0.82 7.33 -31.39
C ILE A 322 -1.39 6.52 -32.57
N VAL A 323 -1.92 7.19 -33.59
CA VAL A 323 -2.38 6.56 -34.83
C VAL A 323 -1.38 6.86 -35.94
N PRO A 324 -0.62 5.86 -36.45
CA PRO A 324 0.31 6.05 -37.55
C PRO A 324 -0.31 6.77 -38.75
N GLY A 325 0.38 7.78 -39.26
CA GLY A 325 -0.07 8.56 -40.42
C GLY A 325 -1.21 9.55 -40.16
N SER A 326 -1.69 9.66 -38.91
CA SER A 326 -2.64 10.70 -38.51
C SER A 326 -1.91 11.83 -37.77
N PRO A 327 -2.34 13.09 -37.88
CA PRO A 327 -1.84 14.14 -37.00
C PRO A 327 -2.32 13.92 -35.55
N PRO A 328 -1.68 14.56 -34.55
CA PRO A 328 -2.24 14.63 -33.20
C PRO A 328 -3.68 15.14 -33.20
N ALA A 329 -4.51 14.59 -32.30
CA ALA A 329 -5.90 14.96 -32.19
C ALA A 329 -6.06 16.40 -31.66
N PRO A 330 -7.04 17.17 -32.16
CA PRO A 330 -7.40 18.45 -31.56
C PRO A 330 -8.06 18.25 -30.19
N ALA A 331 -8.14 19.33 -29.40
CA ALA A 331 -8.78 19.32 -28.09
C ALA A 331 -10.19 18.71 -28.14
N ASN A 332 -10.50 17.85 -27.16
CA ASN A 332 -11.77 17.12 -27.04
C ASN A 332 -12.05 16.09 -28.16
N ALA A 333 -11.07 15.76 -29.01
CA ALA A 333 -11.23 14.76 -30.07
C ALA A 333 -10.44 13.47 -29.84
N ALA A 334 -9.68 13.36 -28.75
CA ALA A 334 -8.94 12.15 -28.39
C ALA A 334 -9.85 10.92 -28.31
N GLN A 335 -9.44 9.84 -28.98
CA GLN A 335 -10.10 8.55 -29.07
C GLN A 335 -9.33 7.45 -28.33
N HIS A 336 -8.04 7.63 -28.09
CA HIS A 336 -7.19 6.61 -27.47
C HIS A 336 -6.81 6.95 -26.02
N GLU A 337 -6.60 8.23 -25.71
CA GLU A 337 -6.16 8.72 -24.39
C GLU A 337 -4.88 8.02 -23.92
N PRO A 338 -3.70 8.29 -24.54
CA PRO A 338 -2.42 7.80 -24.02
C PRO A 338 -2.21 8.30 -22.58
N TYR A 339 -2.00 7.38 -21.64
CA TYR A 339 -2.18 7.66 -20.21
C TYR A 339 -0.92 7.43 -19.38
N GLN A 340 -0.27 6.27 -19.54
CA GLN A 340 0.99 5.91 -18.86
C GLN A 340 1.92 5.19 -19.80
N SER A 341 3.19 5.07 -19.43
CA SER A 341 4.15 4.34 -20.24
C SER A 341 5.33 3.78 -19.45
N GLU A 342 6.03 2.85 -20.10
CA GLU A 342 7.28 2.27 -19.64
C GLU A 342 8.26 2.18 -20.82
N ILE A 343 9.54 2.47 -20.56
CA ILE A 343 10.62 2.37 -21.55
C ILE A 343 11.43 1.11 -21.26
N THR A 344 11.59 0.31 -22.31
CA THR A 344 12.46 -0.86 -22.32
C THR A 344 13.91 -0.48 -22.64
N SER A 345 14.87 -1.28 -22.18
CA SER A 345 16.30 -1.04 -22.40
C SER A 345 16.74 -1.11 -23.88
N ASN A 346 15.91 -1.69 -24.75
CA ASN A 346 16.15 -1.74 -26.20
C ASN A 346 15.51 -0.56 -26.96
N GLY A 347 14.94 0.43 -26.26
CA GLY A 347 14.43 1.65 -26.88
C GLY A 347 13.00 1.57 -27.39
N LEU A 348 12.18 0.64 -26.88
CA LEU A 348 10.73 0.66 -27.10
C LEU A 348 10.01 1.35 -25.94
N LEU A 349 9.07 2.24 -26.27
CA LEU A 349 8.14 2.86 -25.34
C LEU A 349 6.77 2.20 -25.46
N PHE A 350 6.31 1.57 -24.40
CA PHE A 350 4.97 0.99 -24.31
C PHE A 350 4.04 2.01 -23.67
N VAL A 351 2.94 2.38 -24.34
CA VAL A 351 2.01 3.43 -23.91
C VAL A 351 0.62 2.84 -23.72
N THR A 352 0.06 2.92 -22.52
CA THR A 352 -1.32 2.53 -22.27
C THR A 352 -2.27 3.57 -22.86
N CYS A 353 -3.30 3.13 -23.57
CA CYS A 353 -4.35 3.97 -24.14
C CYS A 353 -5.65 3.68 -23.39
N ARG A 354 -5.98 4.55 -22.42
CA ARG A 354 -7.03 4.31 -21.42
C ARG A 354 -8.41 4.16 -22.06
N LYS A 355 -8.71 4.98 -23.07
CA LYS A 355 -10.04 5.02 -23.70
C LYS A 355 -10.27 3.87 -24.65
N SER A 356 -9.24 3.48 -25.41
CA SER A 356 -9.35 2.46 -26.44
C SER A 356 -9.00 1.04 -25.98
N GLY A 357 -8.43 0.85 -24.79
CA GLY A 357 -8.21 -0.48 -24.20
C GLY A 357 -7.04 -1.25 -24.83
N GLU A 358 -5.94 -0.56 -25.08
CA GLU A 358 -4.78 -1.09 -25.80
C GLU A 358 -3.47 -0.52 -25.28
N VAL A 359 -2.37 -1.17 -25.63
CA VAL A 359 -1.01 -0.69 -25.43
C VAL A 359 -0.37 -0.44 -26.79
N ARG A 360 0.05 0.79 -27.04
CA ARG A 360 0.84 1.18 -28.22
C ARG A 360 2.31 0.89 -27.97
N VAL A 361 3.00 0.38 -28.99
CA VAL A 361 4.45 0.20 -28.94
C VAL A 361 5.08 1.21 -29.88
N ILE A 362 5.91 2.10 -29.34
CA ILE A 362 6.63 3.14 -30.08
C ILE A 362 8.10 2.77 -30.14
N ASP A 363 8.66 2.78 -31.35
CA ASP A 363 10.11 2.73 -31.56
C ASP A 363 10.68 4.14 -31.36
N LEU A 364 11.56 4.31 -30.37
CA LEU A 364 12.14 5.62 -30.04
C LEU A 364 13.29 6.06 -30.96
N ALA A 365 13.84 5.15 -31.77
CA ALA A 365 14.84 5.48 -32.78
C ALA A 365 14.17 6.03 -34.04
N GLU A 366 12.98 5.52 -34.37
CA GLU A 366 12.20 5.96 -35.53
C GLU A 366 11.08 6.95 -35.17
N ASP A 367 10.87 7.21 -33.88
CA ASP A 367 9.82 8.08 -33.33
C ASP A 367 8.43 7.78 -33.93
N ARG A 368 8.06 6.50 -34.00
CA ARG A 368 6.77 6.06 -34.54
C ARG A 368 6.20 4.84 -33.83
N VAL A 369 4.87 4.75 -33.82
CA VAL A 369 4.15 3.55 -33.41
C VAL A 369 4.44 2.40 -34.39
N ILE A 370 4.83 1.25 -33.86
CA ILE A 370 5.16 0.03 -34.60
C ILE A 370 4.22 -1.15 -34.28
N ASP A 371 3.40 -1.04 -33.23
CA ASP A 371 2.45 -2.08 -32.85
C ASP A 371 1.29 -1.55 -31.99
N SER A 372 0.22 -2.35 -31.91
CA SER A 372 -0.91 -2.17 -31.02
C SER A 372 -1.31 -3.50 -30.40
N ILE A 373 -1.34 -3.55 -29.08
CA ILE A 373 -1.66 -4.76 -28.31
C ILE A 373 -2.98 -4.52 -27.57
N THR A 374 -4.02 -5.27 -27.94
CA THR A 374 -5.31 -5.21 -27.21
C THR A 374 -5.15 -5.79 -25.81
N VAL A 375 -5.66 -5.06 -24.81
CA VAL A 375 -5.71 -5.49 -23.40
C VAL A 375 -7.15 -5.39 -22.88
N GLY A 376 -7.35 -5.02 -21.62
CA GLY A 376 -8.67 -4.74 -21.06
C GLY A 376 -9.06 -3.26 -21.14
N ALA A 377 -10.24 -2.94 -20.61
CA ALA A 377 -10.76 -1.57 -20.55
C ALA A 377 -10.02 -0.73 -19.48
N LYS A 378 -9.78 0.54 -19.80
CA LYS A 378 -9.09 1.51 -18.93
C LYS A 378 -7.74 0.99 -18.39
N PRO A 379 -6.77 0.65 -19.26
CA PRO A 379 -5.42 0.37 -18.79
C PRO A 379 -4.81 1.60 -18.11
N LEU A 380 -4.22 1.40 -16.93
CA LEU A 380 -3.66 2.48 -16.09
C LEU A 380 -2.13 2.39 -16.01
N ILE A 381 -1.53 2.31 -14.82
CA ILE A 381 -0.07 2.41 -14.59
C ILE A 381 0.55 1.01 -14.76
N PRO A 382 1.22 0.72 -15.89
CA PRO A 382 1.86 -0.57 -16.10
C PRO A 382 3.23 -0.61 -15.40
N ALA A 383 3.85 -1.79 -15.33
CA ALA A 383 5.24 -1.95 -14.91
C ALA A 383 5.93 -3.05 -15.72
N LEU A 384 7.20 -2.82 -16.07
CA LEU A 384 8.08 -3.85 -16.62
C LEU A 384 8.59 -4.76 -15.49
N SER A 385 8.69 -6.06 -15.76
CA SER A 385 9.44 -6.98 -14.90
C SER A 385 10.90 -6.54 -14.80
N PRO A 386 11.62 -6.82 -13.69
CA PRO A 386 13.01 -6.38 -13.54
C PRO A 386 13.98 -6.89 -14.61
N ASP A 387 13.66 -8.01 -15.26
CA ASP A 387 14.43 -8.55 -16.39
C ASP A 387 14.02 -7.95 -17.76
N GLY A 388 12.98 -7.12 -17.79
CA GLY A 388 12.46 -6.44 -18.97
C GLY A 388 11.74 -7.35 -19.96
N THR A 389 11.40 -8.58 -19.59
CA THR A 389 10.79 -9.57 -20.50
C THR A 389 9.26 -9.49 -20.54
N GLU A 390 8.63 -9.04 -19.46
CA GLU A 390 7.18 -8.91 -19.35
C GLU A 390 6.77 -7.48 -18.99
N LEU A 391 5.67 -7.00 -19.57
CA LEU A 391 4.97 -5.79 -19.15
C LEU A 391 3.62 -6.18 -18.54
N TRP A 392 3.40 -5.78 -17.30
CA TRP A 392 2.15 -6.05 -16.58
C TRP A 392 1.28 -4.78 -16.59
N VAL A 393 0.05 -4.92 -17.10
CA VAL A 393 -0.85 -3.79 -17.40
C VAL A 393 -2.16 -3.95 -16.63
N PRO A 394 -2.40 -3.13 -15.58
CA PRO A 394 -3.67 -3.14 -14.87
C PRO A 394 -4.76 -2.49 -15.71
N ASN A 395 -5.88 -3.21 -15.89
CA ASN A 395 -7.05 -2.80 -16.66
C ASN A 395 -8.21 -2.51 -15.70
N GLN A 396 -8.24 -1.28 -15.19
CA GLN A 396 -9.17 -0.86 -14.14
C GLN A 396 -10.63 -1.14 -14.49
N GLY A 397 -11.02 -0.87 -15.74
CA GLY A 397 -12.41 -1.00 -16.20
C GLY A 397 -12.84 -2.45 -16.46
N SER A 398 -11.88 -3.37 -16.61
CA SER A 398 -12.14 -4.80 -16.82
C SER A 398 -11.91 -5.64 -15.57
N ASN A 399 -11.38 -5.06 -14.48
CA ASN A 399 -10.96 -5.80 -13.29
C ASN A 399 -9.93 -6.90 -13.61
N THR A 400 -8.98 -6.63 -14.50
CA THR A 400 -7.95 -7.60 -14.89
C THR A 400 -6.55 -6.99 -14.94
N VAL A 401 -5.51 -7.82 -14.91
CA VAL A 401 -4.13 -7.45 -15.30
C VAL A 401 -3.73 -8.26 -16.52
N SER A 402 -3.25 -7.60 -17.58
CA SER A 402 -2.72 -8.26 -18.77
C SER A 402 -1.20 -8.33 -18.68
N ILE A 403 -0.62 -9.50 -18.94
CA ILE A 403 0.82 -9.74 -18.98
C ILE A 403 1.23 -9.85 -20.45
N ILE A 404 2.06 -8.93 -20.92
CA ILE A 404 2.54 -8.85 -22.29
C ILE A 404 3.99 -9.33 -22.33
N ASP A 405 4.31 -10.29 -23.19
CA ASP A 405 5.70 -10.61 -23.51
C ASP A 405 6.26 -9.51 -24.42
N VAL A 406 7.34 -8.87 -23.98
CA VAL A 406 7.90 -7.67 -24.61
C VAL A 406 8.47 -7.98 -26.00
N ALA A 407 9.08 -9.15 -26.17
CA ALA A 407 9.74 -9.53 -27.43
C ALA A 407 8.73 -9.83 -28.54
N SER A 408 7.71 -10.65 -28.25
CA SER A 408 6.66 -11.01 -29.19
C SER A 408 5.57 -9.95 -29.31
N ARG A 409 5.45 -9.05 -28.32
CA ARG A 409 4.41 -8.01 -28.23
C ARG A 409 3.01 -8.63 -28.18
N GLN A 410 2.85 -9.71 -27.42
CA GLN A 410 1.59 -10.45 -27.29
C GLN A 410 1.22 -10.60 -25.83
N VAL A 411 -0.09 -10.57 -25.53
CA VAL A 411 -0.59 -10.93 -24.21
C VAL A 411 -0.40 -12.43 -24.00
N VAL A 412 0.41 -12.81 -22.99
CA VAL A 412 0.71 -14.20 -22.64
C VAL A 412 -0.12 -14.72 -21.47
N ARG A 413 -0.77 -13.82 -20.71
CA ARG A 413 -1.74 -14.16 -19.65
C ARG A 413 -2.60 -12.94 -19.30
N THR A 414 -3.82 -13.22 -18.89
CA THR A 414 -4.69 -12.27 -18.18
C THR A 414 -4.99 -12.84 -16.80
N ILE A 415 -4.81 -12.03 -15.76
CA ILE A 415 -5.21 -12.32 -14.37
C ILE A 415 -6.55 -11.61 -14.16
N ASP A 416 -7.59 -12.35 -13.75
CA ASP A 416 -8.97 -11.87 -13.62
C ASP A 416 -9.70 -12.48 -12.41
N GLU A 417 -9.01 -13.27 -11.60
CA GLU A 417 -9.65 -14.15 -10.62
C GLU A 417 -10.01 -13.45 -9.29
N PHE A 418 -9.32 -12.36 -8.93
CA PHE A 418 -9.44 -11.72 -7.60
C PHE A 418 -9.38 -10.18 -7.63
N LEU A 419 -9.18 -9.56 -8.79
CA LEU A 419 -8.93 -8.12 -8.89
C LEU A 419 -10.22 -7.30 -8.89
N SER A 420 -10.15 -6.08 -8.34
CA SER A 420 -11.27 -5.13 -8.32
C SER A 420 -10.74 -3.72 -8.54
N GLN A 421 -10.93 -3.20 -9.76
CA GLN A 421 -10.42 -1.90 -10.21
C GLN A 421 -8.90 -1.74 -9.98
N PRO A 422 -8.06 -2.60 -10.59
CA PRO A 422 -6.61 -2.49 -10.46
C PRO A 422 -6.10 -1.17 -11.05
N HIS A 423 -5.20 -0.49 -10.34
CA HIS A 423 -4.72 0.85 -10.68
C HIS A 423 -3.25 0.86 -11.09
N ALA A 424 -2.36 0.31 -10.26
CA ALA A 424 -0.93 0.27 -10.50
C ALA A 424 -0.36 -1.12 -10.23
N VAL A 425 0.78 -1.40 -10.87
CA VAL A 425 1.58 -2.60 -10.65
C VAL A 425 3.00 -2.17 -10.27
N ILE A 426 3.65 -2.88 -9.34
CA ILE A 426 5.07 -2.69 -9.05
C ILE A 426 5.75 -3.98 -8.61
N PHE A 427 6.95 -4.24 -9.11
CA PHE A 427 7.74 -5.41 -8.77
C PHE A 427 8.65 -5.18 -7.58
N THR A 428 8.93 -6.25 -6.83
CA THR A 428 10.15 -6.31 -6.02
C THR A 428 11.37 -6.35 -6.94
N LYS A 429 12.49 -5.82 -6.47
CA LYS A 429 13.78 -5.75 -7.19
C LYS A 429 14.29 -7.13 -7.61
N ASP A 430 14.01 -8.15 -6.80
CA ASP A 430 14.37 -9.53 -7.12
C ASP A 430 13.44 -10.20 -8.15
N GLY A 431 12.36 -9.53 -8.56
CA GLY A 431 11.42 -9.98 -9.58
C GLY A 431 10.55 -11.16 -9.16
N LYS A 432 10.55 -11.55 -7.88
CA LYS A 432 9.77 -12.71 -7.41
C LYS A 432 8.34 -12.36 -7.09
N ARG A 433 8.11 -11.15 -6.59
CA ARG A 433 6.78 -10.66 -6.20
C ARG A 433 6.43 -9.44 -7.01
N VAL A 434 5.14 -9.30 -7.26
CA VAL A 434 4.54 -8.12 -7.85
C VAL A 434 3.31 -7.72 -7.05
N PHE A 435 3.21 -6.44 -6.76
CA PHE A 435 2.10 -5.84 -6.06
C PHE A 435 1.14 -5.21 -7.06
N VAL A 436 -0.16 -5.38 -6.85
CA VAL A 436 -1.23 -4.76 -7.63
C VAL A 436 -2.13 -3.97 -6.69
N SER A 437 -2.17 -2.65 -6.83
CA SER A 437 -3.11 -1.81 -6.08
C SER A 437 -4.48 -1.85 -6.73
N CYS A 438 -5.51 -1.94 -5.91
CA CYS A 438 -6.90 -2.02 -6.32
C CYS A 438 -7.72 -1.02 -5.53
N GLU A 439 -8.43 -0.13 -6.23
CA GLU A 439 -9.25 0.90 -5.57
C GLU A 439 -10.44 0.30 -4.82
N ASN A 440 -10.94 -0.83 -5.33
CA ASN A 440 -12.01 -1.62 -4.75
C ASN A 440 -13.34 -0.87 -4.49
N GLN A 441 -13.64 0.19 -5.23
CA GLN A 441 -14.88 0.97 -5.05
C GLN A 441 -16.15 0.14 -5.29
N ALA A 442 -16.11 -0.77 -6.27
CA ALA A 442 -17.25 -1.60 -6.68
C ALA A 442 -17.27 -3.00 -6.05
N GLY A 443 -16.17 -3.46 -5.44
CA GLY A 443 -15.98 -4.84 -4.96
C GLY A 443 -16.17 -4.99 -3.46
N ARG A 444 -17.41 -4.86 -2.97
CA ARG A 444 -17.71 -5.08 -1.53
C ARG A 444 -17.57 -6.54 -1.09
N GLU A 445 -17.49 -7.50 -2.01
CA GLU A 445 -17.63 -8.94 -1.71
C GLU A 445 -16.37 -9.61 -1.15
N ASN A 446 -15.20 -8.96 -1.19
CA ASN A 446 -13.91 -9.54 -0.76
C ASN A 446 -13.29 -8.86 0.47
N LEU A 447 -14.06 -8.06 1.22
CA LEU A 447 -13.55 -7.45 2.45
C LEU A 447 -13.40 -8.50 3.55
N HIS A 448 -12.20 -8.60 4.11
CA HIS A 448 -11.94 -9.39 5.30
C HIS A 448 -12.49 -8.71 6.57
N HIS A 449 -12.59 -7.37 6.58
CA HIS A 449 -13.12 -6.59 7.72
C HIS A 449 -14.19 -5.54 7.31
N PRO A 450 -15.46 -5.93 7.12
CA PRO A 450 -16.52 -4.97 6.86
C PRO A 450 -16.81 -4.12 8.11
N LEU A 451 -16.58 -2.81 8.02
CA LEU A 451 -16.83 -1.85 9.09
C LEU A 451 -18.24 -1.25 8.98
N GLU A 452 -18.96 -1.17 10.10
CA GLU A 452 -20.22 -0.46 10.15
C GLU A 452 -20.02 1.04 10.28
N GLY A 453 -20.88 1.82 9.60
CA GLY A 453 -20.89 3.28 9.70
C GLY A 453 -19.80 3.98 8.88
N THR A 454 -18.98 3.24 8.12
CA THR A 454 -18.01 3.82 7.18
C THR A 454 -18.54 3.70 5.75
N GLU A 455 -18.59 4.82 5.03
CA GLU A 455 -18.90 4.80 3.59
C GLU A 455 -17.69 4.43 2.72
N VAL A 456 -16.48 4.49 3.28
CA VAL A 456 -15.23 4.21 2.58
C VAL A 456 -14.95 2.71 2.54
N VAL A 457 -14.90 2.15 1.34
CA VAL A 457 -14.43 0.79 1.09
C VAL A 457 -12.89 0.81 1.09
N PRO A 458 -12.21 -0.04 1.87
CA PRO A 458 -10.75 -0.08 1.88
C PRO A 458 -10.22 -0.50 0.51
N GLY A 459 -9.10 0.10 0.11
CA GLY A 459 -8.33 -0.38 -1.02
C GLY A 459 -7.66 -1.71 -0.67
N ILE A 460 -7.29 -2.46 -1.70
CA ILE A 460 -6.58 -3.73 -1.52
C ILE A 460 -5.28 -3.68 -2.31
N VAL A 461 -4.20 -4.15 -1.72
CA VAL A 461 -2.99 -4.50 -2.43
C VAL A 461 -2.89 -6.02 -2.50
N TYR A 462 -2.89 -6.55 -3.72
CA TYR A 462 -2.66 -7.98 -3.96
C TYR A 462 -1.19 -8.23 -4.20
N VAL A 463 -0.65 -9.26 -3.54
CA VAL A 463 0.70 -9.77 -3.75
C VAL A 463 0.59 -11.02 -4.62
N VAL A 464 1.29 -11.00 -5.75
CA VAL A 464 1.30 -12.09 -6.72
C VAL A 464 2.72 -12.61 -6.85
N GLU A 465 2.87 -13.93 -6.76
CA GLU A 465 4.12 -14.62 -7.10
C GLU A 465 4.28 -14.62 -8.62
N VAL A 466 5.36 -14.02 -9.13
CA VAL A 466 5.56 -13.78 -10.56
C VAL A 466 5.69 -15.10 -11.33
N SER A 467 6.38 -16.07 -10.75
CA SER A 467 6.67 -17.36 -11.39
C SER A 467 5.42 -18.23 -11.63
N THR A 468 4.48 -18.21 -10.69
CA THR A 468 3.24 -19.00 -10.75
C THR A 468 2.05 -18.19 -11.23
N ARG A 469 2.14 -16.85 -11.17
CA ARG A 469 1.05 -15.91 -11.48
C ARG A 469 -0.17 -16.12 -10.57
N THR A 470 0.08 -16.45 -9.30
CA THR A 470 -0.94 -16.74 -8.30
C THR A 470 -0.90 -15.74 -7.15
N LEU A 471 -2.07 -15.39 -6.64
CA LEU A 471 -2.23 -14.63 -5.41
C LEU A 471 -1.58 -15.35 -4.23
N THR A 472 -0.73 -14.64 -3.48
CA THR A 472 -0.14 -15.14 -2.23
C THR A 472 -0.70 -14.40 -1.01
N ARG A 473 -1.09 -13.13 -1.18
CA ARG A 473 -1.59 -12.28 -0.08
C ARG A 473 -2.51 -11.19 -0.59
N SER A 474 -3.56 -10.89 0.18
CA SER A 474 -4.33 -9.65 0.08
C SER A 474 -4.07 -8.78 1.31
N ILE A 475 -3.75 -7.51 1.09
CA ILE A 475 -3.45 -6.55 2.15
C ILE A 475 -4.49 -5.44 2.07
N GLU A 476 -5.34 -5.34 3.09
CA GLU A 476 -6.26 -4.21 3.20
C GLU A 476 -5.49 -2.94 3.59
N VAL A 477 -5.74 -1.86 2.86
CA VAL A 477 -5.17 -0.54 3.11
C VAL A 477 -6.29 0.50 3.17
N ALA A 478 -5.93 1.78 3.34
CA ALA A 478 -6.90 2.85 3.28
C ALA A 478 -7.55 2.95 1.87
N GLY A 479 -8.68 3.66 1.80
CA GLY A 479 -9.55 3.69 0.63
C GLY A 479 -8.85 4.19 -0.64
N PHE A 480 -9.22 3.56 -1.75
CA PHE A 480 -8.78 3.87 -3.11
C PHE A 480 -7.25 3.81 -3.28
N ALA A 481 -6.69 2.62 -3.03
CA ALA A 481 -5.28 2.32 -3.27
C ALA A 481 -4.91 2.58 -4.74
N ALA A 482 -3.91 3.43 -4.98
CA ALA A 482 -3.54 3.88 -6.32
C ALA A 482 -2.04 3.75 -6.60
N GLY A 483 -1.29 4.85 -6.56
CA GLY A 483 0.15 4.85 -6.80
C GLY A 483 0.91 4.02 -5.76
N MET A 484 1.93 3.31 -6.22
CA MET A 484 2.79 2.49 -5.37
C MET A 484 4.26 2.75 -5.66
N ILE A 485 5.10 2.70 -4.63
CA ILE A 485 6.55 2.67 -4.78
C ILE A 485 7.21 1.75 -3.76
N VAL A 486 8.20 0.99 -4.21
CA VAL A 486 8.97 0.05 -3.38
C VAL A 486 10.27 0.70 -2.92
N ARG A 487 10.55 0.56 -1.62
CA ARG A 487 11.80 0.91 -0.96
C ARG A 487 12.46 -0.36 -0.43
N GLU A 488 13.24 -1.01 -1.28
CA GLU A 488 14.08 -2.16 -0.92
C GLU A 488 15.53 -1.71 -0.81
N GLU A 489 16.25 -2.21 0.21
CA GLU A 489 17.61 -1.86 0.64
C GLU A 489 17.71 -0.75 1.73
N PRO A 490 18.59 -0.92 2.74
CA PRO A 490 18.98 0.14 3.65
C PRO A 490 19.91 1.15 2.96
N TYR A 491 20.08 2.32 3.59
CA TYR A 491 21.02 3.36 3.17
C TYR A 491 22.41 2.76 2.85
N ARG A 492 23.02 3.17 1.75
CA ARG A 492 24.47 2.98 1.52
C ARG A 492 25.19 4.31 1.53
#